data_AF-A0AAW5S081-F1
#
_entry.id   AF-A0AAW5S081-F1
#
_cell.length_a   1.000
_cell.length_b   1.000
_cell.length_c   1.000
_cell.angle_alpha   90.00
_cell.angle_beta   90.00
_cell.angle_gamma   90.00
#
_symmetry.space_group_name_H-M   'P 1'
#
loop_
_entity.id
_entity.type
_entity.pdbx_description
1 polymer ?
#
loop_
_entity_poly.entity_id
_entity_poly.type
_entity_poly.pdbx_seq_one_letter_code
_entity_poly.pdbx_strand_id
1 'polypeptide(L)'
;MMRLVSGFAVAAALPMFLPAGVCAAASNTATTLFPLDGPNQLETRALLNCFKSDGHCDFTAGADMLTPDGVTGFPPGLWARQTSEIRSSNRLAYLDAHADGQYERVHKSMGSDEITTIYMGEGPPDKYETHGRIDSTDWQTGQPKTDNNVILCTHIQVVYSGVNITSPSTCAVTTFS
;
A
#
# COMPACT_ATOMS: atom_id res chain seq x y z
N MET A 1 -46.76 -13.67 62.68
CA MET A 1 -45.45 -14.35 62.69
C MET A 1 -45.24 -14.97 61.31
N MET A 2 -44.01 -14.93 60.78
CA MET A 2 -43.52 -15.50 59.51
C MET A 2 -44.02 -14.83 58.20
N ARG A 3 -43.22 -14.53 57.17
CA ARG A 3 -41.79 -14.21 56.94
C ARG A 3 -41.73 -13.75 55.46
N LEU A 4 -40.89 -12.74 55.16
CA LEU A 4 -40.60 -12.23 53.81
C LEU A 4 -40.05 -13.31 52.87
N VAL A 5 -40.36 -13.22 51.57
CA VAL A 5 -39.36 -13.40 50.49
C VAL A 5 -39.69 -12.47 49.32
N SER A 6 -38.85 -11.46 49.15
CA SER A 6 -38.74 -10.57 47.99
C SER A 6 -38.11 -11.34 46.82
N GLY A 7 -38.87 -11.53 45.74
CA GLY A 7 -38.36 -12.12 44.50
C GLY A 7 -37.66 -11.06 43.64
N PHE A 8 -36.33 -11.13 43.55
CA PHE A 8 -35.55 -10.35 42.58
C PHE A 8 -35.89 -10.79 41.15
N ALA A 9 -36.38 -9.86 40.34
CA ALA A 9 -36.46 -10.05 38.90
C ALA A 9 -35.04 -9.97 38.31
N VAL A 10 -34.45 -11.13 37.99
CA VAL A 10 -33.21 -11.21 37.21
C VAL A 10 -33.59 -10.92 35.75
N ALA A 11 -33.39 -9.67 35.32
CA ALA A 11 -33.40 -9.33 33.91
C ALA A 11 -32.18 -9.98 33.26
N ALA A 12 -32.39 -11.08 32.52
CA ALA A 12 -31.38 -11.71 31.71
C ALA A 12 -30.94 -10.72 30.60
N ALA A 13 -29.80 -10.08 30.79
CA ALA A 13 -29.14 -9.33 29.72
C ALA A 13 -28.57 -10.34 28.71
N LEU A 14 -29.28 -10.54 27.60
CA LEU A 14 -28.72 -11.20 26.42
C LEU A 14 -27.64 -10.27 25.83
N PRO A 15 -26.36 -10.66 25.76
CA PRO A 15 -25.41 -9.93 24.96
C PRO A 15 -25.85 -10.08 23.50
N MET A 16 -26.37 -9.00 22.91
CA MET A 16 -26.56 -8.94 21.47
C MET A 16 -25.17 -9.07 20.84
N PHE A 17 -24.88 -10.22 20.25
CA PHE A 17 -23.80 -10.38 19.28
C PHE A 17 -24.18 -9.57 18.04
N LEU A 18 -23.98 -8.25 18.13
CA LEU A 18 -23.98 -7.41 16.93
C LEU A 18 -22.83 -7.92 16.04
N PRO A 19 -23.07 -8.14 14.73
CA PRO A 19 -21.97 -8.44 13.82
C PRO A 19 -20.96 -7.31 13.94
N ALA A 20 -19.68 -7.66 14.15
CA ALA A 20 -18.60 -6.68 14.10
C ALA A 20 -18.74 -5.92 12.77
N GLY A 21 -18.81 -4.59 12.83
CA GLY A 21 -18.85 -3.78 11.62
C GLY A 21 -17.63 -4.13 10.78
N VAL A 22 -17.87 -4.61 9.55
CA VAL A 22 -16.81 -4.82 8.58
C VAL A 22 -16.30 -3.46 8.14
N CYS A 23 -15.19 -3.00 8.71
CA CYS A 23 -14.38 -1.95 8.10
C CYS A 23 -13.70 -2.56 6.87
N ALA A 24 -14.28 -2.35 5.69
CA ALA A 24 -13.73 -2.84 4.44
C ALA A 24 -12.99 -1.70 3.74
N ALA A 25 -11.69 -1.86 3.47
CA ALA A 25 -10.99 -0.93 2.59
C ALA A 25 -11.50 -1.05 1.16
N ALA A 26 -11.47 0.06 0.44
CA ALA A 26 -11.49 0.04 -1.01
C ALA A 26 -10.08 -0.30 -1.50
N SER A 27 -9.95 -1.46 -2.15
CA SER A 27 -8.65 -2.02 -2.53
C SER A 27 -8.47 -2.05 -4.05
N ASN A 28 -7.26 -1.76 -4.50
CA ASN A 28 -6.85 -1.96 -5.89
C ASN A 28 -5.41 -2.49 -5.96
N THR A 29 -5.20 -3.48 -6.81
CA THR A 29 -3.88 -4.04 -7.14
C THR A 29 -3.64 -3.88 -8.63
N ALA A 30 -2.48 -3.36 -9.00
CA ALA A 30 -1.99 -3.31 -10.36
C ALA A 30 -0.68 -4.09 -10.46
N THR A 31 -0.52 -4.84 -11.55
CA THR A 31 0.69 -5.60 -11.85
C THR A 31 1.07 -5.36 -13.31
N THR A 32 2.35 -5.13 -13.58
CA THR A 32 2.90 -5.07 -14.94
C THR A 32 4.07 -6.02 -15.08
N LEU A 33 4.09 -6.76 -16.19
CA LEU A 33 5.16 -7.67 -16.58
C LEU A 33 5.97 -7.04 -17.70
N PHE A 34 7.29 -7.02 -17.54
CA PHE A 34 8.23 -6.55 -18.55
C PHE A 34 9.23 -7.65 -18.91
N PRO A 35 9.49 -7.94 -20.18
CA PRO A 35 10.40 -9.01 -20.56
C PRO A 35 11.84 -8.70 -20.12
N LEU A 36 12.52 -9.69 -19.55
CA LEU A 36 13.96 -9.69 -19.30
C LEU A 36 14.63 -10.67 -20.28
N ASP A 37 15.96 -10.78 -20.21
CA ASP A 37 16.70 -11.75 -21.01
C ASP A 37 16.28 -13.19 -20.71
N GLY A 38 16.20 -14.01 -21.77
CA GLY A 38 15.79 -15.42 -21.65
C GLY A 38 14.29 -15.58 -21.37
N PRO A 39 13.89 -16.53 -20.50
CA PRO A 39 12.49 -16.78 -20.18
C PRO A 39 11.96 -15.91 -19.02
N ASN A 40 12.77 -14.99 -18.48
CA ASN A 40 12.45 -14.26 -17.27
C ASN A 40 11.68 -12.96 -17.57
N GLN A 41 10.91 -12.49 -16.58
CA GLN A 41 10.17 -11.23 -16.65
C GLN A 41 10.38 -10.45 -15.35
N LEU A 42 10.39 -9.13 -15.45
CA LEU A 42 10.30 -8.22 -14.31
C LEU A 42 8.82 -7.99 -14.02
N GLU A 43 8.35 -8.46 -12.88
CA GLU A 43 7.05 -8.12 -12.34
C GLU A 43 7.18 -6.86 -11.48
N THR A 44 6.30 -5.89 -11.68
CA THR A 44 6.15 -4.75 -10.78
C THR A 44 4.72 -4.71 -10.29
N ARG A 45 4.53 -4.39 -9.01
CA ARG A 45 3.23 -4.40 -8.34
C ARG A 45 3.01 -3.11 -7.57
N ALA A 46 1.80 -2.59 -7.66
CA ALA A 46 1.29 -1.54 -6.80
C ALA A 46 0.00 -2.03 -6.15
N LEU A 47 -0.07 -1.99 -4.82
CA LEU A 47 -1.24 -2.31 -4.02
C LEU A 47 -1.61 -1.08 -3.21
N LEU A 48 -2.91 -0.80 -3.13
CA LEU A 48 -3.46 0.32 -2.39
C LEU A 48 -4.76 -0.10 -1.70
N ASN A 49 -4.84 0.10 -0.39
CA ASN A 49 -6.00 -0.23 0.44
C ASN A 49 -6.42 1.01 1.22
N CYS A 50 -7.55 1.64 0.88
CA CYS A 50 -7.99 2.90 1.49
C CYS A 50 -9.20 2.73 2.40
N PHE A 51 -9.08 3.19 3.65
CA PHE A 51 -10.07 3.06 4.70
C PHE A 51 -10.77 4.39 4.97
N LYS A 52 -12.09 4.40 4.91
CA LYS A 52 -12.89 5.60 5.16
C LYS A 52 -12.96 5.99 6.65
N SER A 53 -12.77 5.03 7.56
CA SER A 53 -12.90 5.23 9.02
C SER A 53 -12.04 6.35 9.58
N ASP A 54 -10.83 6.47 9.06
CA ASP A 54 -9.77 7.36 9.56
C ASP A 54 -9.00 8.01 8.40
N GLY A 55 -9.48 7.84 7.15
CA GLY A 55 -9.02 8.59 5.98
C GLY A 55 -7.58 8.32 5.58
N HIS A 56 -7.13 7.08 5.70
CA HIS A 56 -5.80 6.68 5.26
C HIS A 56 -5.86 5.57 4.20
N CYS A 57 -4.72 5.33 3.56
CA CYS A 57 -4.48 4.17 2.75
C CYS A 57 -3.18 3.48 3.12
N ASP A 58 -3.19 2.16 3.20
CA ASP A 58 -1.96 1.38 3.21
C ASP A 58 -1.55 1.08 1.78
N PHE A 59 -0.25 1.12 1.51
CA PHE A 59 0.27 0.81 0.19
C PHE A 59 1.41 -0.20 0.23
N THR A 60 1.60 -0.86 -0.89
CA THR A 60 2.79 -1.68 -1.15
C THR A 60 3.20 -1.49 -2.60
N ALA A 61 4.45 -1.12 -2.82
CA ALA A 61 5.07 -1.06 -4.13
C ALA A 61 6.19 -2.09 -4.17
N GLY A 62 6.07 -3.07 -5.05
CA GLY A 62 7.00 -4.21 -5.10
C GLY A 62 7.53 -4.48 -6.49
N ALA A 63 8.65 -5.17 -6.57
CA ALA A 63 9.18 -5.69 -7.82
C ALA A 63 9.86 -7.04 -7.63
N ASP A 64 9.59 -7.97 -8.53
CA ASP A 64 10.13 -9.33 -8.49
C ASP A 64 10.60 -9.79 -9.86
N MET A 65 11.40 -10.85 -9.87
CA MET A 65 11.70 -11.59 -11.10
C MET A 65 10.76 -12.79 -11.21
N LEU A 66 9.97 -12.83 -12.27
CA LEU A 66 9.16 -13.99 -12.63
C LEU A 66 9.96 -14.89 -13.57
N THR A 67 10.15 -16.14 -13.17
CA THR A 67 10.81 -17.20 -13.95
C THR A 67 9.79 -18.29 -14.32
N PRO A 68 10.13 -19.22 -15.23
CA PRO A 68 9.27 -20.38 -15.50
C PRO A 68 8.92 -21.22 -14.27
N ASP A 69 9.79 -21.21 -13.25
CA ASP A 69 9.60 -21.96 -12.01
C ASP A 69 8.82 -21.17 -10.93
N GLY A 70 8.54 -19.89 -11.19
CA GLY A 70 7.78 -19.01 -10.30
C GLY A 70 8.47 -17.68 -9.99
N VAL A 71 7.90 -16.97 -9.01
CA VAL A 71 8.42 -15.69 -8.52
C VAL A 71 9.68 -15.92 -7.68
N THR A 72 10.72 -15.14 -7.96
CA THR A 72 11.98 -15.11 -7.22
C THR A 72 12.43 -13.67 -7.05
N GLY A 73 13.33 -13.45 -6.09
CA GLY A 73 14.03 -12.18 -5.97
C GLY A 73 15.11 -12.03 -7.05
N PHE A 74 16.00 -11.06 -6.86
CA PHE A 74 17.04 -10.73 -7.84
C PHE A 74 18.38 -11.42 -7.56
N PRO A 75 19.20 -11.65 -8.61
CA PRO A 75 20.50 -12.31 -8.48
C PRO A 75 21.55 -11.44 -7.75
N PRO A 76 22.72 -12.03 -7.39
CA PRO A 76 23.82 -11.28 -6.80
C PRO A 76 24.30 -10.14 -7.70
N GLY A 77 24.74 -9.05 -7.05
CA GLY A 77 25.18 -7.85 -7.74
C GLY A 77 24.05 -6.92 -8.20
N LEU A 78 22.81 -7.15 -7.77
CA LEU A 78 21.71 -6.21 -8.01
C LEU A 78 22.00 -4.84 -7.40
N TRP A 79 21.79 -3.81 -8.22
CA TRP A 79 21.40 -2.49 -7.77
C TRP A 79 20.04 -2.16 -8.39
N ALA A 80 19.10 -1.71 -7.58
CA ALA A 80 17.81 -1.27 -8.08
C ALA A 80 17.36 0.03 -7.40
N ARG A 81 16.67 0.86 -8.19
CA ARG A 81 16.02 2.07 -7.71
C ARG A 81 14.54 2.01 -8.07
N GLN A 82 13.69 1.95 -7.06
CA GLN A 82 12.25 2.04 -7.22
C GLN A 82 11.78 3.45 -6.88
N THR A 83 10.90 3.99 -7.71
CA THR A 83 10.29 5.30 -7.49
C THR A 83 8.77 5.14 -7.56
N SER A 84 8.10 5.50 -6.47
CA SER A 84 6.65 5.44 -6.32
C SER A 84 6.08 6.84 -6.14
N GLU A 85 5.22 7.26 -7.06
CA GLU A 85 4.50 8.53 -7.00
C GLU A 85 3.09 8.31 -6.42
N ILE A 86 2.74 9.12 -5.43
CA ILE A 86 1.43 9.15 -4.79
C ILE A 86 0.79 10.50 -5.07
N ARG A 87 -0.41 10.48 -5.66
CA ARG A 87 -1.15 11.70 -6.02
C ARG A 87 -2.66 11.50 -6.00
N SER A 88 -3.38 12.61 -5.98
CA SER A 88 -4.83 12.64 -6.17
C SER A 88 -5.21 13.42 -7.43
N SER A 89 -6.36 13.12 -8.02
CA SER A 89 -6.96 14.02 -9.03
C SER A 89 -7.58 15.27 -8.39
N ASN A 90 -7.83 15.24 -7.08
CA ASN A 90 -8.41 16.34 -6.33
C ASN A 90 -7.32 17.20 -5.69
N ARG A 91 -7.20 18.46 -6.11
CA ARG A 91 -6.19 19.40 -5.58
C ARG A 91 -6.42 19.86 -4.14
N LEU A 92 -7.61 19.61 -3.59
CA LEU A 92 -7.90 19.86 -2.17
C LEU A 92 -7.55 18.67 -1.29
N ALA A 93 -7.18 17.52 -1.88
CA ALA A 93 -6.64 16.39 -1.14
C ALA A 93 -5.13 16.57 -0.97
N TYR A 94 -4.72 16.82 0.27
CA TYR A 94 -3.33 16.68 0.69
C TYR A 94 -3.09 15.22 1.08
N LEU A 95 -2.18 14.55 0.36
CA LEU A 95 -1.80 13.18 0.64
C LEU A 95 -0.43 13.22 1.32
N ASP A 96 -0.36 12.80 2.58
CA ASP A 96 0.87 12.71 3.34
C ASP A 96 1.36 11.25 3.32
N ALA A 97 2.38 10.95 2.52
CA ALA A 97 2.93 9.61 2.42
C ALA A 97 4.04 9.35 3.46
N HIS A 98 3.97 8.21 4.12
CA HIS A 98 4.97 7.70 5.05
C HIS A 98 5.43 6.33 4.57
N ALA A 99 6.73 6.13 4.47
CA ALA A 99 7.35 4.87 4.08
C ALA A 99 8.23 4.38 5.23
N ASP A 100 8.34 3.07 5.42
CA ASP A 100 8.91 2.43 6.60
C ASP A 100 10.27 1.74 6.36
N GLY A 101 10.81 1.81 5.14
CA GLY A 101 12.05 1.16 4.76
C GLY A 101 13.32 1.92 5.14
N GLN A 102 14.44 1.18 5.16
CA GLN A 102 15.75 1.70 5.59
C GLN A 102 16.42 2.63 4.57
N TYR A 103 16.25 2.37 3.28
CA TYR A 103 16.95 3.07 2.19
C TYR A 103 16.00 3.91 1.35
N GLU A 104 15.07 4.57 2.04
CA GLU A 104 13.96 5.28 1.43
C GLU A 104 14.08 6.78 1.65
N ARG A 105 13.63 7.53 0.65
CA ARG A 105 13.48 8.97 0.73
C ARG A 105 12.10 9.35 0.23
N VAL A 106 11.32 9.98 1.10
CA VAL A 106 10.05 10.61 0.73
C VAL A 106 10.30 12.08 0.38
N HIS A 107 10.08 12.44 -0.87
CA HIS A 107 10.09 13.82 -1.35
C HIS A 107 8.65 14.32 -1.47
N LYS A 108 8.31 15.31 -0.66
CA LYS A 108 6.96 15.89 -0.62
C LYS A 108 6.89 17.12 -1.52
N SER A 109 5.89 17.14 -2.39
CA SER A 109 5.58 18.28 -3.24
C SER A 109 4.10 18.66 -3.12
N MET A 110 3.73 19.90 -3.44
CA MET A 110 2.39 20.45 -3.22
C MET A 110 1.24 19.72 -3.97
N GLY A 111 1.53 18.69 -4.77
CA GLY A 111 0.51 17.89 -5.47
C GLY A 111 0.82 16.40 -5.61
N SER A 112 2.04 15.97 -5.28
CA SER A 112 2.42 14.56 -5.25
C SER A 112 3.56 14.32 -4.26
N ASP A 113 3.54 13.14 -3.65
CA ASP A 113 4.64 12.64 -2.85
C ASP A 113 5.38 11.56 -3.67
N GLU A 114 6.69 11.67 -3.74
CA GLU A 114 7.54 10.69 -4.43
C GLU A 114 8.39 9.95 -3.40
N ILE A 115 8.27 8.63 -3.38
CA ILE A 115 9.08 7.74 -2.56
C ILE A 115 10.13 7.10 -3.45
N THR A 116 11.40 7.34 -3.19
CA THR A 116 12.50 6.64 -3.84
C THR A 116 13.15 5.66 -2.87
N THR A 117 13.26 4.39 -3.28
CA THR A 117 13.89 3.32 -2.51
C THR A 117 15.05 2.72 -3.30
N ILE A 118 16.17 2.48 -2.63
CA ILE A 118 17.34 1.81 -3.22
C ILE A 118 17.47 0.40 -2.64
N TYR A 119 17.46 -0.60 -3.51
CA TYR A 119 17.73 -2.00 -3.15
C TYR A 119 19.11 -2.42 -3.64
N MET A 120 19.83 -3.17 -2.82
CA MET A 120 21.17 -3.65 -3.15
C MET A 120 21.32 -5.13 -2.79
N GLY A 121 21.98 -5.88 -3.66
CA GLY A 121 22.32 -7.29 -3.49
C GLY A 121 21.14 -8.24 -3.67
N GLU A 122 21.46 -9.53 -3.69
CA GLU A 122 20.50 -10.63 -3.76
C GLU A 122 19.61 -10.73 -2.51
N GLY A 123 18.47 -11.39 -2.65
CA GLY A 123 17.55 -11.62 -1.55
C GLY A 123 16.23 -12.22 -2.04
N PRO A 124 15.35 -12.57 -1.09
CA PRO A 124 14.01 -13.05 -1.40
C PRO A 124 13.12 -11.91 -1.95
N PRO A 125 11.99 -12.24 -2.62
CA PRO A 125 11.02 -11.29 -3.17
C PRO A 125 10.64 -10.12 -2.25
N ASP A 126 10.32 -10.42 -0.97
CA ASP A 126 9.89 -9.46 0.05
C ASP A 126 10.92 -8.37 0.36
N LYS A 127 12.18 -8.58 0.00
CA LYS A 127 13.23 -7.55 0.13
C LYS A 127 13.00 -6.35 -0.79
N TYR A 128 12.30 -6.53 -1.90
CA TYR A 128 12.15 -5.56 -2.97
C TYR A 128 10.77 -4.89 -2.94
N GLU A 129 10.24 -4.73 -1.72
CA GLU A 129 8.97 -4.07 -1.44
C GLU A 129 9.18 -2.83 -0.57
N THR A 130 8.48 -1.76 -0.92
CA THR A 130 8.27 -0.58 -0.07
C THR A 130 6.84 -0.61 0.41
N HIS A 131 6.67 -0.55 1.72
CA HIS A 131 5.37 -0.42 2.35
C HIS A 131 5.20 0.96 2.96
N GLY A 132 3.97 1.28 3.32
CA GLY A 132 3.73 2.50 4.04
C GLY A 132 2.25 2.87 4.11
N ARG A 133 2.04 4.09 4.61
CA ARG A 133 0.73 4.67 4.86
C ARG A 133 0.62 6.04 4.20
N ILE A 134 -0.56 6.35 3.70
CA ILE A 134 -0.91 7.63 3.09
C ILE A 134 -2.06 8.21 3.88
N ASP A 135 -1.85 9.34 4.54
CA ASP A 135 -2.92 10.07 5.23
C ASP A 135 -3.55 11.09 4.27
N SER A 136 -4.88 11.02 4.10
CA SER A 136 -5.62 11.91 3.21
C SER A 136 -6.32 13.00 4.01
N THR A 137 -5.87 14.24 3.83
CA THR A 137 -6.37 15.40 4.58
C THR A 137 -6.92 16.46 3.63
N ASP A 138 -8.03 17.08 4.02
CA ASP A 138 -8.59 18.20 3.28
C ASP A 138 -7.79 19.46 3.58
N TRP A 139 -7.21 20.04 2.54
CA TRP A 139 -6.32 21.21 2.68
C TRP A 139 -6.99 22.43 3.30
N GLN A 140 -8.31 22.58 3.16
CA GLN A 140 -9.03 23.74 3.68
C GLN A 140 -9.38 23.58 5.16
N THR A 141 -9.73 22.36 5.58
CA THR A 141 -10.33 22.11 6.90
C THR A 141 -9.42 21.35 7.85
N GLY A 142 -8.38 20.69 7.35
CA GLY A 142 -7.52 19.79 8.12
C GLY A 142 -8.21 18.49 8.55
N GLN A 143 -9.43 18.22 8.07
CA GLN A 143 -10.18 17.00 8.37
C GLN A 143 -9.83 15.87 7.40
N PRO A 144 -10.05 14.59 7.74
CA PRO A 144 -9.87 13.48 6.82
C PRO A 144 -10.68 13.69 5.53
N LYS A 145 -10.01 13.59 4.37
CA LYS A 145 -10.64 13.70 3.06
C LYS A 145 -10.82 12.31 2.46
N THR A 146 -12.07 11.89 2.30
CA THR A 146 -12.42 10.54 1.83
C THR A 146 -13.29 10.55 0.56
N ASP A 147 -13.55 11.73 0.00
CA ASP A 147 -14.30 11.97 -1.23
C ASP A 147 -13.38 12.14 -2.46
N ASN A 148 -12.11 11.79 -2.34
CA ASN A 148 -11.10 11.82 -3.40
C ASN A 148 -10.65 10.41 -3.80
N ASN A 149 -9.95 10.33 -4.93
CA ASN A 149 -9.20 9.15 -5.31
C ASN A 149 -7.74 9.26 -4.85
N VAL A 150 -7.09 8.11 -4.69
CA VAL A 150 -5.66 7.98 -4.46
C VAL A 150 -5.07 7.15 -5.60
N ILE A 151 -3.98 7.66 -6.19
CA ILE A 151 -3.26 7.06 -7.30
C ILE A 151 -1.85 6.78 -6.81
N LEU A 152 -1.44 5.51 -6.86
CA LEU A 152 -0.08 5.05 -6.60
C LEU A 152 0.49 4.51 -7.90
N CYS A 153 1.53 5.15 -8.43
CA CYS A 153 2.25 4.67 -9.61
C CYS A 153 3.69 4.35 -9.24
N THR A 154 4.15 3.13 -9.48
CA THR A 154 5.54 2.72 -9.23
C THR A 154 6.25 2.30 -10.50
N HIS A 155 7.54 2.59 -10.59
CA HIS A 155 8.43 2.03 -11.60
C HIS A 155 9.79 1.74 -10.95
N ILE A 156 10.54 0.80 -11.52
CA ILE A 156 11.83 0.39 -10.99
C ILE A 156 12.87 0.32 -12.11
N GLN A 157 14.07 0.80 -11.81
CA GLN A 157 15.25 0.50 -12.60
C GLN A 157 16.01 -0.64 -11.91
N VAL A 158 16.28 -1.71 -12.65
CA VAL A 158 17.05 -2.87 -12.17
C VAL A 158 18.33 -3.01 -12.96
N VAL A 159 19.45 -3.19 -12.26
CA VAL A 159 20.78 -3.34 -12.83
C VAL A 159 21.50 -4.52 -12.20
N TYR A 160 21.82 -5.54 -13.01
CA TYR A 160 22.63 -6.69 -12.62
C TYR A 160 23.16 -7.40 -13.87
N SER A 161 24.38 -7.94 -13.84
CA SER A 161 24.96 -8.86 -14.84
C SER A 161 24.46 -8.70 -16.31
N GLY A 162 24.69 -7.54 -16.93
CA GLY A 162 24.31 -7.29 -18.32
C GLY A 162 22.87 -6.78 -18.54
N VAL A 163 22.05 -6.79 -17.49
CA VAL A 163 20.72 -6.18 -17.45
C VAL A 163 20.81 -4.76 -16.90
N ASN A 164 20.23 -3.80 -17.62
CA ASN A 164 19.97 -2.44 -17.15
C ASN A 164 18.67 -1.97 -17.80
N ILE A 165 17.57 -2.15 -17.07
CA ILE A 165 16.21 -1.96 -17.58
C ILE A 165 15.43 -1.10 -16.59
N THR A 166 14.61 -0.22 -17.12
CA THR A 166 13.61 0.53 -16.36
C THR A 166 12.22 0.03 -16.76
N SER A 167 11.42 -0.38 -15.77
CA SER A 167 10.05 -0.82 -15.99
C SER A 167 9.16 0.33 -16.47
N PRO A 168 8.07 0.04 -17.19
CA PRO A 168 6.96 0.98 -17.29
C PRO A 168 6.34 1.24 -15.90
N SER A 169 5.53 2.29 -15.82
CA SER A 169 4.79 2.60 -14.58
C SER A 169 3.62 1.64 -14.37
N THR A 170 3.54 1.09 -13.17
CA THR A 170 2.42 0.26 -12.68
C THR A 170 1.58 1.08 -11.71
N CYS A 171 0.33 1.34 -12.06
CA CYS A 171 -0.52 2.27 -11.32
C CYS A 171 -1.75 1.59 -10.72
N ALA A 172 -1.86 1.64 -9.39
CA ALA A 172 -3.08 1.30 -8.66
C ALA A 172 -3.88 2.57 -8.37
N VAL A 173 -5.20 2.50 -8.54
CA VAL A 173 -6.11 3.63 -8.30
C VAL A 173 -7.33 3.15 -7.53
N THR A 174 -7.63 3.81 -6.42
CA THR A 174 -8.82 3.49 -5.61
C THR A 174 -9.42 4.76 -4.98
N THR A 175 -10.57 4.59 -4.36
CA THR A 175 -11.25 5.59 -3.51
C THR A 175 -11.31 5.07 -2.07
N PHE A 176 -12.05 5.71 -1.16
CA PHE A 176 -12.20 5.24 0.23
C PHE A 176 -13.51 4.46 0.41
N SER A 177 -13.46 3.35 1.17
CA SER A 177 -14.65 2.58 1.60
C SER A 177 -14.60 2.22 3.09
#